data_AF-A0A060H0L7-F1
#
_entry.id   AF-A0A060H0L7-F1
#
_cell.length_a   1.000
_cell.length_b   1.000
_cell.length_c   1.000
_cell.angle_alpha   90.00
_cell.angle_beta   90.00
_cell.angle_gamma   90.00
#
_symmetry.space_group_name_H-M   'P 1'
#
loop_
_entity.id
_entity.type
_entity.pdbx_description
1 polymer ?
#
loop_
_entity_poly.entity_id
_entity_poly.type
_entity_poly.pdbx_seq_one_letter_code
_entity_poly.pdbx_strand_id
1 'polypeptide(L)'
;MFILRVGWLTDLTQWIWDLITKMFLALADFVSDVFVLFCDFCFSLILFVVGVLPWPDFLKQQSLGDMLGKAGSTVVWFADVFQLSNSMRVISAAIVFSIFRRLLTLGIW
;
A
#
# COMPACT_ATOMS: atom_id res chain seq x y z
N MET A 1 -41.37 -24.28 42.77
CA MET A 1 -41.08 -23.00 43.45
C MET A 1 -40.48 -22.07 42.41
N PHE A 2 -41.25 -21.10 41.92
CA PHE A 2 -40.82 -20.16 40.87
C PHE A 2 -39.75 -19.23 41.42
N ILE A 3 -38.48 -19.52 41.12
CA ILE A 3 -37.37 -18.60 41.43
C ILE A 3 -37.23 -17.66 40.24
N LEU A 4 -38.12 -16.66 40.18
CA LEU A 4 -37.95 -15.47 39.34
C LEU A 4 -36.88 -14.55 39.96
N ARG A 5 -35.67 -15.04 40.20
CA ARG A 5 -34.57 -14.21 40.75
C ARG A 5 -33.44 -14.11 39.73
N VAL A 6 -33.41 -12.95 39.08
CA VAL A 6 -32.25 -12.30 38.45
C VAL A 6 -31.84 -12.74 37.03
N GLY A 7 -32.32 -13.87 36.50
CA GLY A 7 -31.97 -14.31 35.13
C GLY A 7 -32.31 -13.31 34.01
N TRP A 8 -33.50 -12.70 34.06
CA TRP A 8 -33.92 -11.72 33.04
C TRP A 8 -33.12 -10.41 33.09
N LEU A 9 -32.62 -10.03 34.27
CA LEU A 9 -31.81 -8.83 34.46
C LEU A 9 -30.39 -9.06 33.94
N THR A 10 -29.85 -10.27 34.12
CA THR A 10 -28.57 -10.67 33.52
C THR A 10 -28.65 -10.76 32.00
N ASP A 11 -29.75 -11.30 31.46
CA ASP A 11 -29.97 -11.37 30.00
C ASP A 11 -30.09 -9.96 29.39
N LEU A 12 -30.81 -9.05 30.05
CA LEU A 12 -30.93 -7.66 29.62
C LEU A 12 -29.58 -6.95 29.69
N THR A 13 -28.77 -7.21 30.73
CA THR A 13 -27.43 -6.64 30.87
C THR A 13 -26.48 -7.17 29.79
N GLN A 14 -26.55 -8.47 29.46
CA GLN A 14 -25.76 -9.05 28.37
C GLN A 14 -26.16 -8.52 26.99
N TRP A 15 -27.46 -8.33 26.76
CA TRP A 15 -27.96 -7.72 25.52
C TRP A 15 -27.45 -6.28 25.35
N ILE A 16 -27.48 -5.48 26.42
CA ILE A 16 -26.92 -4.12 26.40
C ILE A 16 -25.41 -4.16 26.14
N TRP A 17 -24.70 -5.08 26.79
CA TRP A 17 -23.25 -5.21 26.62
C TRP A 17 -22.85 -5.63 25.20
N ASP A 18 -23.61 -6.54 24.60
CA ASP A 18 -23.44 -6.98 23.22
C ASP A 18 -23.70 -5.83 22.22
N LEU A 19 -24.73 -5.02 22.44
CA LEU A 19 -25.00 -3.83 21.63
C LEU A 19 -23.86 -2.81 21.69
N ILE A 20 -23.34 -2.53 22.89
CA ILE A 20 -22.21 -1.62 23.07
C ILE A 20 -20.97 -2.18 22.36
N THR A 21 -20.69 -3.47 22.52
CA THR A 21 -19.53 -4.13 21.89
C THR A 21 -19.63 -4.07 20.36
N LYS A 22 -20.82 -4.33 19.80
CA LYS A 22 -21.08 -4.21 18.36
C LYS A 22 -20.90 -2.78 17.84
N MET A 23 -21.30 -1.78 18.63
CA MET A 23 -21.09 -0.38 18.27
C MET A 23 -19.59 -0.03 18.19
N PHE A 24 -18.78 -0.50 19.14
CA PHE A 24 -17.33 -0.30 19.11
C PHE A 24 -16.64 -1.08 17.99
N LEU A 25 -17.08 -2.31 17.70
CA LEU A 25 -16.60 -3.09 16.56
C LEU A 25 -16.89 -2.36 15.24
N ALA A 26 -18.12 -1.90 15.03
CA ALA A 26 -18.50 -1.15 13.83
C ALA A 26 -17.69 0.16 13.69
N LEU A 27 -17.38 0.83 14.80
CA LEU A 27 -16.50 2.01 14.81
C LEU A 27 -15.07 1.63 14.39
N ALA A 28 -14.53 0.53 14.90
CA ALA A 28 -13.20 0.06 14.54
C ALA A 28 -13.12 -0.35 13.06
N ASP A 29 -14.13 -1.08 12.57
CA ASP A 29 -14.25 -1.47 11.17
C ASP A 29 -14.36 -0.23 10.27
N PHE A 30 -15.14 0.79 10.67
CA PHE A 30 -15.23 2.05 9.95
C PHE A 30 -13.88 2.76 9.82
N VAL A 31 -13.10 2.82 10.90
CA VAL A 31 -11.75 3.42 10.85
C VAL A 31 -10.82 2.64 9.93
N SER A 32 -10.87 1.30 9.97
CA SER A 32 -10.11 0.45 9.06
C SER A 32 -10.50 0.66 7.60
N ASP A 33 -11.79 0.77 7.31
CA ASP A 33 -12.31 0.96 5.96
C ASP A 33 -11.93 2.34 5.39
N VAL A 34 -12.02 3.40 6.22
CA VAL A 34 -11.54 4.74 5.86
C VAL A 34 -10.04 4.75 5.55
N PHE A 35 -9.24 3.98 6.29
CA PHE A 35 -7.81 3.85 6.01
C PHE A 35 -7.54 3.14 4.67
N VAL A 36 -8.28 2.07 4.36
CA VAL A 36 -8.19 1.38 3.06
C VAL A 36 -8.57 2.32 1.91
N LEU A 37 -9.68 3.05 2.03
CA LEU A 37 -10.10 4.04 1.04
C LEU A 37 -9.07 5.15 0.84
N PHE A 38 -8.41 5.59 1.93
CA PHE A 38 -7.33 6.57 1.85
C PHE A 38 -6.13 6.02 1.08
N CYS A 39 -5.72 4.77 1.33
CA CYS A 39 -4.65 4.12 0.58
C CYS A 39 -4.99 4.01 -0.92
N ASP A 40 -6.20 3.58 -1.26
CA ASP A 40 -6.67 3.49 -2.65
C ASP A 40 -6.66 4.86 -3.34
N PHE A 41 -7.07 5.92 -2.63
CA PHE A 41 -7.00 7.29 -3.14
C PHE A 41 -5.56 7.73 -3.41
N CYS A 42 -4.63 7.45 -2.49
CA CYS A 42 -3.21 7.76 -2.69
C CYS A 42 -2.62 7.03 -3.90
N PHE A 43 -2.90 5.73 -4.07
CA PHE A 43 -2.41 4.97 -5.22
C PHE A 43 -3.03 5.42 -6.53
N SER A 44 -4.33 5.71 -6.53
CA SER A 44 -5.04 6.26 -7.69
C SER A 44 -4.47 7.62 -8.11
N LEU A 45 -4.14 8.48 -7.15
CA LEU A 45 -3.50 9.78 -7.41
C LEU A 45 -2.10 9.62 -8.00
N ILE A 46 -1.30 8.66 -7.52
CA ILE A 46 0.00 8.33 -8.11
C ILE A 46 -0.17 7.84 -9.56
N LEU A 47 -1.11 6.95 -9.81
CA LEU A 47 -1.40 6.45 -11.17
C LEU A 47 -1.88 7.57 -12.10
N PHE A 48 -2.70 8.49 -11.60
CA PHE A 48 -3.12 9.66 -12.34
C PHE A 48 -1.93 10.55 -12.72
N VAL A 49 -1.04 10.85 -11.78
CA VAL A 49 0.19 11.63 -12.05
C VAL A 49 1.09 10.93 -13.07
N VAL A 50 1.23 9.61 -12.99
CA VAL A 50 2.01 8.83 -13.97
C VAL A 50 1.33 8.82 -15.34
N GLY A 51 -0.01 8.71 -15.40
CA GLY A 51 -0.77 8.71 -16.65
C GLY A 51 -0.81 10.08 -17.33
N VAL A 52 -0.71 11.16 -16.56
CA VAL A 52 -0.66 12.55 -17.05
C VAL A 52 0.76 12.97 -17.42
N LEU A 53 1.80 12.30 -16.91
CA LEU A 53 3.18 12.60 -17.28
C LEU A 53 3.40 12.23 -18.76
N PRO A 54 3.63 13.21 -19.66
CA PRO A 54 4.02 12.87 -21.01
C PRO A 54 5.37 12.17 -20.94
N TRP A 55 5.43 10.92 -21.43
CA TRP A 55 6.69 10.17 -21.49
C TRP A 55 7.76 11.02 -22.17
N PRO A 56 8.90 11.30 -21.52
CA PRO A 56 9.95 12.11 -22.10
C PRO A 56 10.46 11.43 -23.37
N ASP A 57 10.63 12.19 -24.45
CA ASP A 57 10.97 11.63 -25.78
C ASP A 57 12.29 10.85 -25.80
N PHE A 58 13.15 11.01 -24.79
CA PHE A 58 14.36 10.22 -24.56
C PHE A 58 14.08 8.74 -24.18
N LEU A 59 12.95 8.42 -23.53
CA LEU A 59 12.58 7.04 -23.17
C LEU A 59 11.81 6.32 -24.30
N LYS A 60 11.24 7.06 -25.25
CA LYS A 60 10.46 6.48 -26.36
C LYS A 60 11.35 5.85 -27.45
N GLN A 61 12.63 6.21 -27.53
CA GLN A 61 13.51 5.79 -28.62
C GLN A 61 14.68 4.89 -28.18
N GLN A 62 14.99 4.81 -26.90
CA GLN A 62 16.09 3.98 -26.39
C GLN A 62 15.72 3.44 -25.00
N SER A 63 15.33 2.17 -24.93
CA SER A 63 15.29 1.47 -23.63
C SER A 63 16.73 1.23 -23.16
N LEU A 64 16.95 1.07 -21.85
CA LEU A 64 18.29 0.73 -21.32
C LEU A 64 18.83 -0.58 -21.96
N GLY A 65 17.93 -1.50 -22.33
CA GLY A 65 18.25 -2.71 -23.09
C GLY A 65 18.61 -2.44 -24.55
N ASP A 66 18.02 -1.42 -25.17
CA ASP A 66 18.31 -1.02 -26.55
C ASP A 66 19.65 -0.24 -26.65
N MET A 67 20.02 0.49 -25.58
CA MET A 67 21.34 1.09 -25.41
C MET A 67 22.42 0.06 -25.11
N LEU A 68 22.12 -0.97 -24.30
CA LEU A 68 23.03 -2.09 -24.04
C LEU A 68 23.23 -2.95 -25.28
N GLY A 69 22.16 -3.24 -26.02
CA GLY A 69 22.25 -4.03 -27.26
C GLY A 69 23.08 -3.37 -28.36
N LYS A 70 23.19 -2.03 -28.33
CA LYS A 70 24.08 -1.23 -29.18
C LYS A 70 25.46 -0.98 -28.56
N ALA A 71 25.64 -1.25 -27.27
CA ALA A 71 26.93 -1.16 -26.61
C ALA A 71 27.77 -2.40 -26.94
N GLY A 72 29.05 -2.21 -27.27
CA GLY A 72 29.94 -3.31 -27.65
C GLY A 72 29.94 -4.45 -26.61
N SER A 73 30.26 -5.67 -27.06
CA SER A 73 30.15 -6.93 -26.29
C SER A 73 30.66 -6.88 -24.85
N THR A 74 31.70 -6.08 -24.59
CA THR A 74 32.25 -5.83 -23.26
C THR A 74 31.25 -5.18 -22.29
N VAL A 75 30.47 -4.18 -22.74
CA VAL A 75 29.53 -3.43 -21.88
C VAL A 75 28.30 -4.26 -21.53
N VAL A 76 27.83 -5.09 -22.47
CA VAL A 76 26.75 -6.05 -22.22
C VAL A 76 27.18 -7.10 -21.21
N TRP A 77 28.41 -7.61 -21.32
CA TRP A 77 28.97 -8.56 -20.36
C TRP A 77 29.05 -7.95 -18.95
N PHE A 78 29.52 -6.72 -18.82
CA PHE A 78 29.53 -6.04 -17.52
C PHE A 78 28.12 -5.81 -16.98
N ALA A 79 27.15 -5.43 -17.81
CA ALA A 79 25.79 -5.19 -17.34
C ALA A 79 25.07 -6.46 -16.87
N ASP A 80 25.38 -7.61 -17.47
CA ASP A 80 24.89 -8.92 -17.03
C ASP A 80 25.58 -9.38 -15.73
N VAL A 81 26.90 -9.19 -15.63
CA VAL A 81 27.67 -9.48 -14.40
C VAL A 81 27.21 -8.61 -13.22
N PHE A 82 26.94 -7.32 -13.44
CA PHE A 82 26.44 -6.41 -12.41
C PHE A 82 24.92 -6.51 -12.19
N GLN A 83 24.24 -7.41 -12.91
CA GLN A 83 22.80 -7.68 -12.76
C GLN A 83 21.97 -6.39 -12.77
N LEU A 84 22.29 -5.47 -13.68
CA LEU A 84 21.80 -4.08 -13.64
C LEU A 84 20.27 -4.01 -13.60
N SER A 85 19.60 -4.90 -14.32
CA SER A 85 18.14 -5.01 -14.33
C SER A 85 17.54 -5.46 -12.99
N ASN A 86 18.17 -6.42 -12.31
CA ASN A 86 17.72 -6.86 -10.99
C ASN A 86 17.99 -5.79 -9.93
N SER A 87 19.15 -5.13 -9.99
CA SER A 87 19.50 -4.00 -9.13
C SER A 87 18.52 -2.84 -9.27
N MET A 88 18.12 -2.51 -10.50
CA MET A 88 17.11 -1.48 -10.77
C MET A 88 15.73 -1.82 -10.20
N ARG A 89 15.32 -3.09 -10.20
CA ARG A 89 14.06 -3.55 -9.58
C ARG A 89 14.10 -3.44 -8.06
N VAL A 90 15.24 -3.71 -7.44
CA VAL A 90 15.41 -3.56 -5.99
C VAL A 90 15.41 -2.08 -5.59
N ILE A 91 16.05 -1.22 -6.38
CA ILE A 91 16.05 0.24 -6.14
C ILE A 91 14.63 0.81 -6.29
N SER A 92 13.87 0.40 -7.32
CA SER A 92 12.49 0.88 -7.47
C SER A 92 11.59 0.42 -6.32
N ALA A 93 11.72 -0.82 -5.86
CA ALA A 93 11.01 -1.31 -4.69
C ALA A 93 11.39 -0.54 -3.40
N ALA A 94 12.68 -0.21 -3.22
CA ALA A 94 13.14 0.57 -2.08
C ALA A 94 12.59 2.02 -2.09
N ILE A 95 12.51 2.65 -3.27
CA ILE A 95 11.92 3.98 -3.42
C ILE A 95 10.42 3.94 -3.08
N VAL A 96 9.67 2.98 -3.60
CA VAL A 96 8.25 2.80 -3.27
C VAL A 96 8.06 2.60 -1.77
N PHE A 97 8.87 1.75 -1.14
CA PHE A 97 8.83 1.53 0.30
C PHE A 97 9.14 2.81 1.10
N SER A 98 10.13 3.60 0.68
CA SER A 98 10.50 4.85 1.35
C SER A 98 9.38 5.90 1.30
N ILE A 99 8.69 6.01 0.17
CA ILE A 99 7.56 6.93 -0.03
C ILE A 99 6.37 6.45 0.80
N PHE A 100 6.08 5.15 0.72
CA PHE A 100 5.01 4.52 1.49
C PHE A 100 5.22 4.71 3.01
N ARG A 101 6.46 4.55 3.49
CA ARG A 101 6.81 4.80 4.89
C ARG A 101 6.59 6.26 5.28
N ARG A 102 6.98 7.23 4.45
CA ARG A 102 6.76 8.66 4.71
C ARG A 102 5.27 9.02 4.80
N LEU A 103 4.43 8.39 3.99
CA LEU A 103 2.98 8.56 4.02
C LEU A 103 2.37 7.98 5.31
N LEU A 104 2.77 6.77 5.69
CA LEU A 104 2.27 6.11 6.92
C LEU A 104 2.70 6.83 8.20
N THR A 105 3.86 7.49 8.22
CA THR A 105 4.31 8.24 9.40
C THR A 105 3.85 9.71 9.42
N LEU A 106 2.86 10.10 8.58
CA LEU A 106 2.32 11.47 8.51
C LEU A 106 3.40 12.56 8.41
N GLY A 107 4.52 12.27 7.74
CA GLY A 107 5.63 13.22 7.58
C GLY A 107 6.45 13.51 8.85
N ILE A 108 6.33 12.69 9.91
CA ILE A 108 7.19 12.83 11.11
C ILE A 108 8.52 12.10 10.86
N TRP A 109 9.37 12.67 10.01
CA TRP A 109 10.81 12.39 9.85
C TRP A 109 11.52 13.60 9.25
#